data_AF-E7CYN2-F1
#
_entry.id   AF-E7CYN2-F1
#
_cell.length_a   1.000
_cell.length_b   1.000
_cell.length_c   1.000
_cell.angle_alpha   90.00
_cell.angle_beta   90.00
_cell.angle_gamma   90.00
#
_symmetry.space_group_name_H-M   'P 1'
#
loop_
_entity.id
_entity.type
_entity.pdbx_description
1 polymer ?
#
loop_
_entity_poly.entity_id
_entity_poly.type
_entity_poly.pdbx_seq_one_letter_code
_entity_poly.pdbx_strand_id
1 'polypeptide(L)'
;MPFNAEYLFELMLGIALAMARILPCMMLVPAFCFKYLKGPLRYAVTCAVAMVPAPSIGRVLSGQHENWLMIGGLLLKEMVLGVLLGLLLYMPFWMFATVGALLDSQRGALSGGQLNPSLGPDATPLG
;
A
#
# COMPACT_ATOMS: atom_id res chain seq x y z
N MET A 1 28.64 -7.65 19.92
CA MET A 1 27.33 -7.95 20.53
C MET A 1 26.84 -9.23 19.87
N PRO A 2 26.68 -10.36 20.57
CA PRO A 2 26.27 -11.58 19.90
C PRO A 2 24.91 -11.36 19.26
N PHE A 3 24.74 -11.86 18.03
CA PHE A 3 23.44 -11.93 17.36
C PHE A 3 22.53 -12.82 18.19
N ASN A 4 21.76 -12.22 19.09
CA ASN A 4 20.80 -12.95 19.93
C ASN A 4 19.63 -13.38 19.05
N ALA A 5 19.33 -14.69 19.06
CA ALA A 5 18.23 -15.25 18.28
C ALA A 5 16.87 -14.61 18.62
N GLU A 6 16.68 -14.21 19.88
CA GLU A 6 15.49 -13.51 20.36
C GLU A 6 15.32 -12.15 19.67
N TYR A 7 16.39 -11.36 19.55
CA TYR A 7 16.33 -10.07 18.89
C TYR A 7 15.98 -10.19 17.40
N LEU A 8 16.50 -11.22 16.73
CA LEU A 8 16.14 -11.51 15.34
C LEU A 8 14.65 -11.87 15.22
N PHE A 9 14.13 -12.67 16.14
CA PHE A 9 12.72 -13.06 16.15
C PHE A 9 11.79 -11.86 16.37
N GLU A 10 12.10 -10.99 17.33
CA GLU A 10 11.38 -9.74 17.58
C GLU A 10 11.38 -8.82 16.35
N LEU A 11 12.53 -8.72 15.68
CA LEU A 11 12.65 -7.93 14.45
C LEU A 11 11.80 -8.51 13.32
N MET A 12 11.79 -9.84 13.14
CA MET A 12 10.96 -10.51 12.13
C MET A 12 9.47 -10.29 12.39
N LEU A 13 9.02 -10.39 13.64
CA LEU A 13 7.64 -10.07 14.05
C LEU A 13 7.29 -8.59 13.80
N GLY A 14 8.20 -7.68 14.15
CA GLY A 14 8.05 -6.26 13.90
C GLY A 14 7.93 -5.93 12.41
N ILE A 15 8.75 -6.56 11.56
CA ILE A 15 8.66 -6.44 10.10
C ILE A 15 7.31 -6.96 9.62
N ALA A 16 6.85 -8.14 10.08
CA ALA A 16 5.58 -8.72 9.66
C ALA A 16 4.39 -7.79 9.97
N LEU A 17 4.34 -7.21 11.16
CA LEU A 17 3.29 -6.26 11.55
C LEU A 17 3.38 -4.93 10.79
N ALA A 18 4.59 -4.40 10.57
CA ALA A 18 4.77 -3.20 9.76
C ALA A 18 4.32 -3.42 8.30
N MET A 19 4.70 -4.57 7.72
CA MET A 19 4.30 -5.00 6.39
C MET A 19 2.77 -5.10 6.25
N ALA A 20 2.08 -5.59 7.29
CA ALA A 20 0.63 -5.71 7.30
C ALA A 20 -0.08 -4.37 7.01
N ARG A 21 0.45 -3.26 7.51
CA ARG A 21 -0.08 -1.90 7.23
C ARG A 21 0.46 -1.31 5.92
N ILE A 22 1.78 -1.41 5.71
CA ILE A 22 2.46 -0.70 4.61
C ILE A 22 2.09 -1.29 3.26
N LEU A 23 1.98 -2.62 3.16
CA LEU A 23 1.68 -3.30 1.89
C LEU A 23 0.35 -2.84 1.26
N PRO A 24 -0.82 -2.93 1.92
CA PRO A 24 -2.07 -2.47 1.33
C PRO A 24 -2.06 -0.96 1.04
N CYS A 25 -1.42 -0.15 1.88
CA CYS A 25 -1.30 1.29 1.67
C CYS A 25 -0.53 1.60 0.37
N MET A 26 0.64 1.00 0.18
CA MET A 26 1.44 1.20 -1.03
C MET A 26 0.80 0.61 -2.29
N MET A 27 0.00 -0.45 -2.15
CA MET A 27 -0.75 -1.04 -3.27
C MET A 27 -1.88 -0.14 -3.77
N LEU A 28 -2.55 0.58 -2.87
CA LEU A 28 -3.68 1.46 -3.22
C LEU A 28 -3.21 2.83 -3.73
N VAL A 29 -2.17 3.40 -3.13
CA VAL A 29 -1.76 4.77 -3.43
C VAL A 29 -0.99 4.83 -4.77
N PRO A 30 -1.45 5.59 -5.78
CA PRO A 30 -0.88 5.55 -7.12
C PRO A 30 0.57 6.06 -7.17
N ALA A 31 0.95 6.95 -6.25
CA ALA A 31 2.28 7.53 -6.16
C ALA A 31 3.41 6.49 -5.99
N PHE A 32 3.11 5.30 -5.45
CA PHE A 32 4.12 4.25 -5.30
C PHE A 32 4.31 3.41 -6.56
N CYS A 33 3.52 3.62 -7.62
CA CYS A 33 3.69 2.96 -8.92
C CYS A 33 3.65 1.43 -8.85
N PHE A 34 2.96 0.84 -7.85
CA PHE A 34 2.85 -0.61 -7.69
C PHE A 34 2.07 -1.29 -8.83
N LYS A 35 1.37 -0.52 -9.67
CA LYS A 35 0.84 -0.97 -10.97
C LYS A 35 1.95 -1.41 -11.93
N TYR A 36 3.11 -0.76 -11.88
CA TYR A 36 4.28 -1.04 -12.71
C TYR A 36 5.26 -1.99 -12.03
N LEU A 37 5.30 -1.99 -10.69
CA LEU A 37 6.15 -2.87 -9.89
C LEU A 37 5.51 -4.26 -9.72
N LYS A 38 5.91 -5.22 -10.57
CA LYS A 38 5.36 -6.58 -10.57
C LYS A 38 6.24 -7.59 -9.82
N GLY A 39 5.60 -8.62 -9.27
CA GLY A 39 6.28 -9.78 -8.71
C GLY A 39 7.01 -9.51 -7.39
N PRO A 40 8.16 -10.17 -7.13
CA PRO A 40 8.84 -10.16 -5.83
C PRO A 40 9.41 -8.80 -5.43
N LEU A 41 9.69 -7.93 -6.41
CA LEU A 41 10.23 -6.59 -6.15
C LEU A 41 9.29 -5.74 -5.28
N ARG A 42 7.97 -5.93 -5.43
CA ARG A 42 6.96 -5.26 -4.60
C ARG A 42 7.17 -5.54 -3.12
N TYR A 43 7.31 -6.82 -2.77
CA TYR A 43 7.51 -7.23 -1.38
C TYR A 43 8.88 -6.82 -0.84
N ALA A 44 9.91 -6.82 -1.68
CA ALA A 44 11.25 -6.36 -1.29
C ALA A 44 11.24 -4.86 -0.90
N VAL A 45 10.60 -4.02 -1.70
CA VAL A 45 10.46 -2.57 -1.40
C VAL A 45 9.64 -2.37 -0.14
N THR A 46 8.49 -3.03 -0.01
CA THR A 46 7.68 -2.92 1.21
C THR A 46 8.46 -3.39 2.43
N CYS A 47 9.23 -4.46 2.33
CA CYS A 47 10.06 -4.99 3.41
C CYS A 47 11.14 -3.99 3.82
N ALA A 48 11.83 -3.36 2.86
CA ALA A 48 12.83 -2.33 3.13
C ALA A 48 12.22 -1.12 3.88
N VAL A 49 11.02 -0.68 3.49
CA VAL A 49 10.30 0.40 4.21
C VAL A 49 9.86 -0.06 5.60
N ALA A 50 9.41 -1.31 5.74
CA ALA A 50 9.00 -1.91 7.01
C ALA A 50 10.14 -2.07 8.02
N MET A 51 11.41 -2.12 7.58
CA MET A 51 12.57 -2.15 8.48
C MET A 51 12.71 -0.89 9.33
N VAL A 52 12.16 0.26 8.89
CA VAL A 52 12.24 1.51 9.65
C VAL A 52 11.46 1.43 10.97
N PRO A 53 10.15 1.06 10.98
CA PRO A 53 9.40 0.90 12.23
C PRO A 53 9.60 -0.47 12.91
N ALA A 54 10.17 -1.48 12.25
CA ALA A 54 10.27 -2.83 12.81
C ALA A 54 10.93 -2.92 14.20
N PRO A 55 12.05 -2.23 14.49
CA PRO A 55 12.71 -2.33 15.80
C PRO A 55 11.88 -1.75 16.95
N SER A 56 11.06 -0.73 16.69
CA SER A 56 10.20 -0.16 17.74
C SER A 56 9.00 -1.07 18.01
N ILE A 57 8.42 -1.66 16.96
CA ILE A 57 7.31 -2.62 17.10
C ILE A 57 7.77 -3.89 17.80
N GLY A 58 8.92 -4.45 17.40
CA GLY A 58 9.48 -5.67 18.00
C GLY A 58 9.73 -5.54 19.50
N ARG A 59 10.28 -4.40 19.94
CA ARG A 59 10.49 -4.13 21.38
C ARG A 59 9.21 -4.02 22.20
N VAL A 60 8.11 -3.58 21.61
CA VAL A 60 6.80 -3.55 22.30
C VAL A 60 6.19 -4.94 22.36
N LEU A 61 6.44 -5.75 21.33
CA LEU A 61 5.96 -7.13 21.26
C LEU A 61 6.74 -8.09 22.16
N SER A 62 7.94 -7.71 22.60
CA SER A 62 8.81 -8.59 23.38
C SER A 62 8.23 -9.05 24.71
N GLY A 63 7.30 -8.28 25.28
CA GLY A 63 6.57 -8.64 26.49
C GLY A 63 5.33 -9.51 26.27
N GLN A 64 4.95 -9.81 25.02
CA GLN A 64 3.63 -10.38 24.66
C GLN A 64 3.74 -11.68 23.83
N HIS A 65 4.93 -12.30 23.81
CA HIS A 65 5.28 -13.42 22.93
C HIS A 65 4.37 -14.65 23.02
N GLU A 66 3.70 -14.88 24.15
CA GLU A 66 2.88 -16.10 24.34
C GLU A 66 1.45 -15.98 23.79
N ASN A 67 0.97 -14.77 23.50
CA ASN A 67 -0.42 -14.56 23.09
C ASN A 67 -0.56 -14.43 21.56
N TRP A 68 -0.47 -15.58 20.87
CA TRP A 68 -0.61 -15.67 19.41
C TRP A 68 -1.95 -15.17 18.88
N LEU A 69 -3.04 -15.29 19.67
CA LEU A 69 -4.35 -14.75 19.31
C LEU A 69 -4.32 -13.22 19.25
N MET A 70 -3.65 -12.58 20.21
CA MET A 70 -3.48 -11.13 20.21
C MET A 70 -2.65 -10.66 19.02
N ILE A 71 -1.55 -11.35 18.69
CA ILE A 71 -0.70 -11.03 17.53
C ILE A 71 -1.50 -11.17 16.22
N GLY A 72 -2.29 -12.23 16.07
CA GLY A 72 -3.18 -12.42 14.92
C GLY A 72 -4.23 -11.32 14.80
N GLY A 73 -4.83 -10.90 15.92
CA GLY A 73 -5.74 -9.76 15.97
C GLY A 73 -5.05 -8.44 15.60
N LEU A 74 -3.81 -8.24 16.03
CA LEU A 74 -3.01 -7.08 15.68
C LEU A 74 -2.72 -7.04 14.17
N LEU A 75 -2.32 -8.17 13.58
CA LEU A 75 -2.10 -8.28 12.13
C LEU A 75 -3.35 -7.89 11.34
N LEU A 76 -4.51 -8.40 11.72
CA LEU A 76 -5.78 -8.07 11.06
C LEU A 76 -6.10 -6.58 11.20
N LYS A 77 -5.98 -6.03 12.41
CA LYS A 77 -6.17 -4.59 12.66
C LYS A 77 -5.24 -3.75 11.78
N GLU A 78 -3.96 -4.09 11.71
CA GLU A 78 -2.96 -3.35 10.95
C GLU A 78 -3.21 -3.42 9.44
N MET A 79 -3.68 -4.56 8.92
CA MET A 79 -4.13 -4.68 7.53
C MET A 79 -5.32 -3.76 7.23
N VAL A 80 -6.34 -3.78 8.10
CA VAL A 80 -7.52 -2.91 7.95
C VAL A 80 -7.11 -1.43 7.98
N LEU A 81 -6.27 -1.03 8.93
CA LEU A 81 -5.75 0.34 9.00
C LEU A 81 -4.94 0.71 7.75
N GLY A 82 -4.13 -0.21 7.23
CA GLY A 82 -3.37 0.00 6.00
C GLY A 82 -4.26 0.23 4.77
N VAL A 83 -5.36 -0.52 4.65
CA VAL A 83 -6.37 -0.32 3.60
C VAL A 83 -7.05 1.03 3.75
N LEU A 84 -7.51 1.38 4.96
CA LEU A 84 -8.20 2.65 5.22
C LEU A 84 -7.30 3.86 4.93
N LEU A 85 -6.03 3.80 5.37
CA LEU A 85 -5.04 4.82 5.06
C LEU A 85 -4.76 4.88 3.55
N GLY A 86 -4.63 3.74 2.89
CA GLY A 86 -4.44 3.67 1.45
C GLY A 86 -5.59 4.31 0.67
N LEU A 87 -6.84 4.06 1.08
CA LEU A 87 -8.03 4.69 0.49
C LEU A 87 -8.05 6.21 0.70
N LEU A 88 -7.73 6.66 1.92
CA LEU A 88 -7.66 8.08 2.24
C LEU A 88 -6.62 8.80 1.39
N LEU A 89 -5.45 8.20 1.24
CA LEU A 89 -4.36 8.75 0.41
C LEU A 89 -4.61 8.59 -1.10
N TYR A 90 -5.45 7.63 -1.51
CA TYR A 90 -5.87 7.45 -2.90
C TYR A 90 -6.88 8.52 -3.35
N MET A 91 -7.73 9.03 -2.43
CA MET A 91 -8.78 10.01 -2.73
C MET A 91 -8.35 11.21 -3.60
N PRO A 92 -7.25 11.95 -3.31
CA PRO A 92 -6.87 13.10 -4.13
C PRO A 92 -6.58 12.71 -5.58
N PHE A 93 -5.88 11.59 -5.81
CA PHE A 93 -5.56 11.12 -7.16
C PHE A 93 -6.81 10.79 -7.96
N TRP A 94 -7.76 10.10 -7.32
CA TRP A 94 -9.03 9.76 -7.94
C TRP A 94 -9.89 11.00 -8.23
N MET A 95 -9.92 11.96 -7.31
CA MET A 95 -10.67 13.20 -7.48
C MET A 95 -10.14 14.02 -8.67
N PHE A 96 -8.82 14.18 -8.80
CA PHE A 96 -8.26 14.92 -9.94
C PHE A 96 -8.45 14.18 -11.27
N ALA A 97 -8.28 12.85 -11.30
CA ALA A 97 -8.52 12.06 -12.49
C ALA A 97 -9.99 12.14 -12.97
N THR A 98 -10.94 12.10 -12.04
CA THR A 98 -12.37 12.22 -12.37
C THR A 98 -12.75 13.63 -12.84
N VAL A 99 -12.20 14.68 -12.22
CA VAL A 99 -12.40 16.07 -12.68
C VAL A 99 -11.83 16.28 -14.08
N GLY A 100 -10.61 15.77 -14.36
CA GLY A 100 -10.01 15.81 -15.70
C GLY A 100 -10.92 15.14 -16.74
N ALA A 101 -11.38 13.93 -16.45
CA ALA A 101 -12.28 13.18 -17.33
C ALA A 101 -13.62 13.89 -17.58
N LEU A 102 -14.17 14.61 -16.58
CA LEU A 102 -15.38 15.41 -16.75
C LEU A 102 -15.15 16.60 -17.70
N LEU A 103 -14.05 17.32 -17.54
CA LEU A 103 -13.70 18.43 -18.43
C LEU A 103 -13.40 17.96 -19.86
N ASP A 104 -12.78 16.79 -20.01
CA ASP A 104 -12.48 16.20 -21.32
C ASP A 104 -13.73 15.63 -22.02
N SER A 105 -14.69 15.13 -21.24
CA SER A 105 -16.02 14.80 -21.75
C SER A 105 -16.73 16.03 -22.31
N GLN A 106 -16.64 17.17 -21.61
CA GLN A 106 -17.32 18.40 -22.03
C GLN A 106 -16.71 19.05 -23.28
N ARG A 107 -15.40 18.91 -23.50
CA ARG A 107 -14.77 19.42 -24.74
C ARG A 107 -14.96 18.49 -25.95
N GLY A 108 -15.53 17.30 -25.76
CA GLY A 108 -15.66 16.27 -26.80
C GLY A 108 -14.36 15.50 -27.10
N ALA A 109 -13.33 15.60 -26.23
CA ALA A 109 -12.08 14.86 -26.43
C ALA A 109 -12.24 13.35 -26.22
N LEU A 110 -13.26 12.93 -25.45
CA LEU A 110 -13.57 11.52 -25.21
C LEU A 110 -14.61 10.94 -26.19
N SER A 111 -15.02 11.69 -27.22
CA SER A 111 -15.98 11.23 -28.23
C SER A 111 -15.40 10.13 -29.14
N GLY A 112 -14.07 10.07 -29.30
CA GLY A 112 -13.37 9.03 -30.07
C GLY A 112 -13.52 7.63 -29.45
N GLY A 113 -13.22 7.49 -28.16
CA GLY A 113 -13.43 6.24 -27.41
C GLY A 113 -14.89 5.78 -27.31
N GLN A 114 -15.87 6.70 -27.38
CA GLN A 114 -17.30 6.33 -27.45
C GLN A 114 -17.68 5.71 -28.80
N LEU A 115 -17.07 6.18 -29.90
CA LEU A 115 -17.32 5.67 -31.24
C LEU A 115 -16.56 4.38 -31.52
N ASN A 116 -15.36 4.21 -30.96
CA ASN A 116 -14.59 2.98 -31.06
C ASN A 116 -14.06 2.51 -29.70
N PRO A 117 -14.78 1.59 -29.03
CA PRO A 117 -14.39 1.04 -27.73
C PRO A 117 -13.06 0.27 -27.73
N SER A 118 -12.55 -0.13 -28.90
CA SER A 118 -11.28 -0.87 -29.01
C SER A 118 -10.03 0.00 -28.82
N LEU A 119 -10.18 1.33 -28.81
CA LEU A 119 -9.09 2.29 -28.58
C LEU A 119 -8.66 2.35 -27.10
N GLY A 120 -9.48 1.83 -26.18
CA GLY A 120 -9.23 1.95 -24.74
C GLY A 120 -9.55 3.35 -24.20
N PRO A 121 -9.32 3.62 -22.90
CA PRO A 121 -9.48 4.96 -22.35
C PRO A 121 -8.42 5.88 -22.98
N ASP A 122 -8.87 6.85 -23.77
CA ASP A 122 -8.02 7.90 -24.32
C ASP A 122 -7.38 8.68 -23.16
N ALA A 123 -6.06 8.53 -22.99
CA ALA A 123 -5.31 9.33 -22.03
C ALA A 123 -5.20 10.75 -22.60
N THR A 124 -5.93 11.66 -21.98
CA THR A 124 -6.06 13.05 -22.40
C THR A 124 -5.05 13.92 -21.64
N PRO A 125 -4.68 15.12 -22.15
CA PRO A 125 -3.71 15.98 -21.47
C PRO A 125 -4.16 16.46 -20.08
N LEU A 126 -5.44 16.30 -19.69
CA LEU A 126 -5.90 16.56 -18.32
C LEU A 126 -6.00 15.31 -17.43
N GLY A 127 -5.76 14.12 -17.99
CA GLY A 127 -5.92 12.83 -17.30
C GLY A 127 -6.01 11.66 -18.27
#